data_AF-A0A820UMB7-F1
#
_entry.id   AF-A0A820UMB7-F1
#
_cell.length_a   1.000
_cell.length_b   1.000
_cell.length_c   1.000
_cell.angle_alpha   90.00
_cell.angle_beta   90.00
_cell.angle_gamma   90.00
#
_symmetry.space_group_name_H-M   'P 1'
#
loop_
_entity.id
_entity.type
_entity.pdbx_description
1 polymer ?
#
loop_
_entity_poly.entity_id
_entity_poly.type
_entity_poly.pdbx_seq_one_letter_code
_entity_poly.pdbx_strand_id
1 'polypeptide(L)'
;MEGSLLTLIDSPDEALLLILKKLDNIEVLYLFIDLNKSFNKLVHDSIFTNHLTMIRCSSNGSFDRLDGHIHDRFCLQILPSIHHNIKWLDVACSSMEDVLLCTSYPNLSGLDLHHIERDIALRIFTDEWFFDVFSFNH
;
A
#
# COMPACT_ATOMS: atom_id res chain seq x y z
N MET A 1 16.21 -10.47 -22.47
CA MET A 1 15.70 -10.93 -21.15
C MET A 1 14.17 -11.10 -21.19
N GLU A 2 13.62 -11.61 -22.30
CA GLU A 2 12.16 -11.62 -22.55
C GLU A 2 11.49 -12.99 -22.30
N GLY A 3 12.28 -14.04 -22.07
CA GLY A 3 11.75 -15.40 -21.89
C GLY A 3 11.23 -15.74 -20.49
N SER A 4 11.54 -14.94 -19.45
CA SER A 4 11.29 -15.32 -18.06
C SER A 4 9.94 -14.87 -17.50
N LEU A 5 9.33 -13.84 -18.09
CA LEU A 5 8.01 -13.32 -17.69
C LEU A 5 6.86 -14.12 -18.33
N LEU A 6 7.08 -14.62 -19.56
CA LEU A 6 6.11 -15.43 -20.29
C LEU A 6 5.80 -16.75 -19.57
N THR A 7 6.81 -17.39 -18.98
CA THR A 7 6.61 -18.63 -18.20
C THR A 7 5.85 -18.41 -16.88
N LEU A 8 5.86 -17.20 -16.33
CA LEU A 8 5.04 -16.88 -15.15
C LEU A 8 3.56 -16.77 -15.51
N ILE A 9 3.23 -16.17 -16.66
CA ILE A 9 1.83 -15.93 -17.06
C ILE A 9 1.04 -17.23 -17.27
N ASP A 10 1.72 -18.31 -17.64
CA ASP A 10 1.11 -19.64 -17.83
C ASP A 10 0.95 -20.44 -16.53
N SER A 11 1.37 -19.89 -15.38
CA SER A 11 1.21 -20.54 -14.08
C SER A 11 -0.20 -20.33 -13.51
N PRO A 12 -0.72 -21.29 -12.70
CA PRO A 12 -1.99 -21.11 -12.00
C PRO A 12 -2.00 -19.87 -11.10
N ASP A 13 -3.13 -19.18 -11.01
CA ASP A 13 -3.32 -17.96 -10.20
C ASP A 13 -2.82 -18.17 -8.75
N GLU A 14 -3.07 -19.34 -8.16
CA GLU A 14 -2.65 -19.66 -6.80
C GLU A 14 -1.13 -19.70 -6.63
N ALA A 15 -0.41 -20.24 -7.61
CA ALA A 15 1.05 -20.29 -7.58
C ALA A 15 1.64 -18.88 -7.72
N LEU A 16 1.03 -18.05 -8.56
CA LEU A 16 1.41 -16.64 -8.72
C LEU A 16 1.17 -15.85 -7.45
N LEU A 17 0.01 -15.99 -6.80
CA LEU A 17 -0.27 -15.34 -5.51
C LEU A 17 0.75 -15.72 -4.44
N LEU A 18 1.17 -16.99 -4.38
CA LEU A 18 2.18 -17.45 -3.43
C LEU A 18 3.55 -16.80 -3.67
N ILE A 19 3.92 -16.53 -4.92
CA ILE A 19 5.15 -15.83 -5.27
C ILE A 19 5.01 -14.34 -4.94
N LEU A 20 3.94 -13.70 -5.40
CA LEU A 20 3.71 -12.27 -5.21
C LEU A 20 3.65 -11.90 -3.72
N LYS A 21 3.04 -12.75 -2.88
CA LYS A 21 3.01 -12.55 -1.42
C LYS A 21 4.37 -12.55 -0.73
N LYS A 22 5.40 -13.08 -1.38
CA LYS A 22 6.78 -13.05 -0.85
C LYS A 22 7.54 -11.80 -1.28
N LEU A 23 6.97 -10.99 -2.16
CA LEU A 23 7.54 -9.74 -2.63
C LEU A 23 6.92 -8.56 -1.87
N ASP A 24 7.61 -7.43 -1.92
CA ASP A 24 7.07 -6.17 -1.43
C ASP A 24 5.82 -5.80 -2.24
N ASN A 25 4.70 -5.63 -1.54
CA ASN A 25 3.40 -5.37 -2.15
C ASN A 25 3.41 -4.05 -2.94
N ILE A 26 4.15 -3.04 -2.50
CA ILE A 26 4.30 -1.79 -3.25
C ILE A 26 4.98 -2.04 -4.57
N GLU A 27 6.12 -2.73 -4.58
CA GLU A 27 6.92 -2.94 -5.79
C GLU A 27 6.10 -3.72 -6.82
N VAL A 28 5.38 -4.76 -6.36
CA VAL A 28 4.47 -5.52 -7.20
C VAL A 28 3.34 -4.66 -7.74
N LEU A 29 2.64 -3.89 -6.90
CA LEU A 29 1.55 -3.03 -7.35
C LEU A 29 2.03 -1.97 -8.35
N TYR A 30 3.15 -1.32 -8.04
CA TYR A 30 3.73 -0.30 -8.90
C TYR A 30 4.11 -0.87 -10.27
N LEU A 31 4.69 -2.07 -10.30
CA LEU A 31 5.12 -2.69 -11.54
C LEU A 31 3.96 -3.26 -12.34
N PHE A 32 3.05 -3.99 -11.71
CA PHE A 32 2.09 -4.86 -12.40
C PHE A 32 0.70 -4.27 -12.60
N ILE A 33 0.35 -3.21 -11.88
CA ILE A 33 -0.95 -2.58 -12.08
C ILE A 33 -1.04 -2.02 -13.52
N ASP A 34 -2.14 -2.37 -14.17
CA ASP A 34 -2.48 -2.03 -15.55
C ASP A 34 -1.53 -2.56 -16.64
N LEU A 35 -0.61 -3.48 -16.31
CA LEU A 35 0.26 -4.10 -17.33
C LEU A 35 -0.47 -5.11 -18.22
N ASN A 36 -1.18 -6.07 -17.62
CA ASN A 36 -1.96 -7.05 -18.36
C ASN A 36 -3.16 -7.55 -17.54
N LYS A 37 -4.14 -8.17 -18.21
CA LYS A 37 -5.40 -8.60 -17.58
C LYS A 37 -5.20 -9.63 -16.47
N SER A 38 -4.28 -10.58 -16.64
CA SER A 38 -4.05 -11.66 -15.68
C SER A 38 -3.45 -11.12 -14.37
N PHE A 39 -2.40 -10.31 -14.47
CA PHE A 39 -1.82 -9.65 -13.30
C PHE A 39 -2.76 -8.62 -12.70
N ASN A 40 -3.55 -7.90 -13.51
CA ASN A 40 -4.55 -6.98 -12.96
C ASN A 40 -5.55 -7.70 -12.06
N LYS A 41 -6.00 -8.90 -12.43
CA LYS A 41 -6.86 -9.70 -11.58
C LYS A 41 -6.17 -10.05 -10.25
N LEU A 42 -4.90 -10.45 -10.29
CA LEU A 42 -4.14 -10.84 -9.10
C LEU A 42 -3.86 -9.66 -8.17
N VAL A 43 -3.43 -8.51 -8.71
CA VAL A 43 -3.10 -7.33 -7.89
C VAL A 43 -4.34 -6.57 -7.42
N HIS A 44 -5.53 -6.90 -7.92
CA HIS A 44 -6.81 -6.44 -7.35
C HIS A 44 -7.45 -7.51 -6.45
N ASP A 45 -6.82 -8.66 -6.24
CA ASP A 45 -7.35 -9.67 -5.34
C ASP A 45 -7.17 -9.22 -3.89
N SER A 46 -8.23 -9.34 -3.09
CA SER A 46 -8.22 -9.02 -1.66
C SER A 46 -7.19 -9.85 -0.88
N ILE A 47 -6.85 -11.05 -1.34
CA ILE A 47 -5.84 -11.92 -0.75
C ILE A 47 -4.45 -11.27 -0.79
N PHE A 48 -4.21 -10.41 -1.78
CA PHE A 48 -2.96 -9.70 -1.98
C PHE A 48 -3.00 -8.26 -1.44
N THR A 49 -4.13 -7.58 -1.58
CA THR A 49 -4.27 -6.14 -1.28
C THR A 49 -4.86 -5.80 0.09
N ASN A 50 -5.21 -6.79 0.90
CA ASN A 50 -5.80 -6.54 2.22
C ASN A 50 -4.84 -5.85 3.21
N HIS A 51 -3.53 -6.03 3.05
CA HIS A 51 -2.50 -5.37 3.85
C HIS A 51 -1.52 -4.73 2.88
N LEU A 52 -1.45 -3.40 2.93
CA LEU A 52 -0.54 -2.61 2.13
C LEU A 52 0.49 -1.90 3.02
N THR A 53 1.77 -2.03 2.69
CA THR A 53 2.86 -1.47 3.48
C THR A 53 3.46 -0.32 2.68
N MET A 54 3.01 0.91 2.89
CA MET A 54 3.40 2.15 2.19
C MET A 54 4.73 2.74 2.67
N ILE A 55 5.69 1.89 3.03
CA ILE A 55 7.02 2.25 3.51
C ILE A 55 8.05 1.30 2.90
N ARG A 56 9.24 1.79 2.60
CA ARG A 56 10.31 0.93 2.07
C ARG A 56 11.16 0.40 3.21
N CYS A 57 11.33 -0.92 3.33
CA CYS A 57 12.31 -1.47 4.24
C CYS A 57 13.70 -1.42 3.58
N SER A 58 14.64 -0.70 4.18
CA SER A 58 16.01 -0.65 3.74
C SER A 58 16.79 -1.88 4.24
N SER A 59 17.91 -2.19 3.60
CA SER A 59 18.76 -3.32 4.00
C SER A 59 19.38 -3.18 5.39
N ASN A 60 19.38 -1.97 5.97
CA ASN A 60 19.83 -1.74 7.34
C ASN A 60 18.70 -1.86 8.38
N GLY A 61 17.48 -2.20 7.95
CA GLY A 61 16.30 -2.32 8.81
C GLY A 61 15.62 -0.98 9.13
N SER A 62 16.11 0.14 8.59
CA SER A 62 15.34 1.39 8.59
C SER A 62 14.15 1.24 7.65
N PHE A 63 13.04 1.85 8.02
CA PHE A 63 12.02 2.11 7.03
C PHE A 63 12.36 3.47 6.41
N ASP A 64 12.10 3.64 5.12
CA ASP A 64 12.27 4.91 4.42
C ASP A 64 10.94 5.27 3.76
N ARG A 65 10.75 6.57 3.49
CA ARG A 65 9.62 7.03 2.69
C ARG A 65 9.77 6.51 1.25
N LEU A 66 8.64 6.34 0.58
CA LEU A 66 8.65 6.08 -0.85
C LEU A 66 9.22 7.28 -1.60
N ASP A 67 9.84 7.01 -2.74
CA ASP A 67 10.22 8.08 -3.66
C ASP A 67 8.96 8.86 -4.08
N GLY A 68 9.07 10.19 -4.19
CA GLY A 68 7.94 11.08 -4.47
C GLY A 68 7.14 10.65 -5.71
N HIS A 69 7.80 10.24 -6.79
CA HIS A 69 7.07 9.79 -8.00
C HIS A 69 6.29 8.48 -7.78
N ILE A 70 6.82 7.58 -6.95
CA ILE A 70 6.14 6.33 -6.58
C ILE A 70 4.95 6.67 -5.70
N HIS A 71 5.18 7.48 -4.66
CA HIS A 71 4.16 7.93 -3.73
C HIS A 71 2.98 8.61 -4.43
N ASP A 72 3.26 9.54 -5.34
CA ASP A 72 2.24 10.27 -6.10
C ASP A 72 1.41 9.32 -6.96
N ARG A 73 2.06 8.35 -7.63
CA ARG A 73 1.34 7.35 -8.42
C ARG A 73 0.43 6.50 -7.53
N PHE A 74 0.88 6.16 -6.32
CA PHE A 74 0.03 5.44 -5.38
C PHE A 74 -1.20 6.25 -4.99
N CYS A 75 -1.02 7.49 -4.55
CA CYS A 75 -2.12 8.34 -4.10
C CYS A 75 -3.10 8.67 -5.22
N LEU A 76 -2.61 8.92 -6.43
CA LEU A 76 -3.45 9.39 -7.55
C LEU A 76 -4.09 8.27 -8.37
N GLN A 77 -3.51 7.06 -8.36
CA GLN A 77 -3.93 5.99 -9.29
C GLN A 77 -4.19 4.67 -8.58
N ILE A 78 -3.20 4.16 -7.83
CA ILE A 78 -3.23 2.78 -7.32
C ILE A 78 -4.19 2.67 -6.13
N LEU A 79 -4.04 3.50 -5.11
CA LEU A 79 -4.89 3.47 -3.92
C LEU A 79 -6.37 3.64 -4.29
N PRO A 80 -6.76 4.61 -5.14
CA PRO A 80 -8.13 4.71 -5.63
C PRO A 80 -8.65 3.45 -6.34
N SER A 81 -7.82 2.62 -6.98
CA SER A 81 -8.31 1.41 -7.66
C SER A 81 -8.48 0.21 -6.73
N ILE A 82 -7.70 0.12 -5.64
CA ILE A 82 -7.69 -1.03 -4.72
C ILE A 82 -8.26 -0.75 -3.32
N HIS A 83 -8.65 0.50 -3.00
CA HIS A 83 -9.05 0.95 -1.65
C HIS A 83 -10.09 0.07 -0.96
N HIS A 84 -11.03 -0.50 -1.73
CA HIS A 84 -12.09 -1.34 -1.20
C HIS A 84 -11.58 -2.67 -0.64
N ASN A 85 -10.39 -3.12 -1.01
CA ASN A 85 -9.80 -4.36 -0.48
C ASN A 85 -8.91 -4.14 0.74
N ILE A 86 -8.42 -2.92 0.94
CA ILE A 86 -7.45 -2.58 1.98
C ILE A 86 -8.12 -2.64 3.35
N LYS A 87 -7.56 -3.49 4.23
CA LYS A 87 -7.97 -3.66 5.63
C LYS A 87 -6.93 -3.16 6.62
N TRP A 88 -5.66 -3.15 6.21
CA TRP A 88 -4.53 -2.71 6.99
C TRP A 88 -3.58 -1.87 6.14
N LEU A 89 -3.11 -0.75 6.71
CA LEU A 89 -2.12 0.13 6.09
C LEU A 89 -0.95 0.33 7.05
N ASP A 90 0.27 0.10 6.57
CA ASP A 90 1.47 0.58 7.26
C ASP A 90 1.95 1.82 6.53
N VAL A 91 1.99 2.97 7.20
CA VAL A 91 2.36 4.24 6.57
C VAL A 91 3.46 4.94 7.36
N ALA A 92 4.34 5.65 6.65
CA ALA A 92 5.20 6.62 7.29
C ALA A 92 4.33 7.77 7.83
N CYS A 93 4.56 8.16 9.07
CA CYS A 93 3.78 9.20 9.75
C CYS A 93 3.77 10.52 8.96
N SER A 94 4.87 10.83 8.29
CA SER A 94 5.01 12.01 7.44
C SER A 94 4.22 11.96 6.12
N SER A 95 3.79 10.78 5.67
CA SER A 95 2.95 10.56 4.48
C SER A 95 1.51 10.15 4.82
N MET A 96 1.18 10.07 6.10
CA MET A 96 -0.12 9.59 6.58
C MET A 96 -1.28 10.41 6.00
N GLU A 97 -1.16 11.73 6.00
CA GLU A 97 -2.21 12.63 5.50
C GLU A 97 -2.48 12.40 4.02
N ASP A 98 -1.44 12.38 3.19
CA ASP A 98 -1.57 12.15 1.74
C ASP A 98 -2.24 10.80 1.45
N VAL A 99 -1.81 9.73 2.14
CA VAL A 99 -2.34 8.38 1.94
C VAL A 99 -3.79 8.27 2.42
N LEU A 100 -4.10 8.77 3.62
CA LEU A 100 -5.45 8.62 4.17
C LEU A 100 -6.48 9.52 3.48
N LEU A 101 -6.07 10.65 2.90
CA LEU A 101 -6.97 11.57 2.21
C LEU A 101 -7.11 11.28 0.71
N CYS A 102 -6.29 10.40 0.13
CA CYS A 102 -6.37 10.17 -1.32
C CYS A 102 -7.64 9.43 -1.77
N THR A 103 -8.27 8.64 -0.89
CA THR A 103 -9.48 7.87 -1.19
C THR A 103 -10.21 7.46 0.10
N SER A 104 -11.47 7.04 -0.02
CA SER A 104 -12.19 6.42 1.10
C SER A 104 -11.76 4.97 1.26
N TYR A 105 -11.47 4.52 2.49
CA TYR A 105 -11.11 3.12 2.77
C TYR A 105 -12.23 2.43 3.58
N PRO A 106 -13.27 1.89 2.92
CA PRO A 106 -14.48 1.41 3.60
C PRO A 106 -14.24 0.18 4.47
N ASN A 107 -13.16 -0.56 4.24
CA ASN A 107 -12.83 -1.80 4.95
C ASN A 107 -11.59 -1.67 5.85
N LEU A 108 -11.06 -0.45 6.02
CA LEU A 108 -9.88 -0.21 6.86
C LEU A 108 -10.21 -0.50 8.32
N SER A 109 -9.43 -1.39 8.91
CA SER A 109 -9.60 -1.87 10.28
C SER A 109 -8.33 -1.73 11.13
N GLY A 110 -7.20 -1.44 10.50
CA GLY A 110 -5.95 -1.15 11.19
C GLY A 110 -5.05 -0.21 10.40
N LEU A 111 -4.25 0.55 11.15
CA LEU A 111 -3.26 1.49 10.65
C LEU A 111 -2.03 1.41 11.55
N ASP A 112 -0.88 1.11 10.97
CA ASP A 112 0.41 1.20 11.66
C ASP A 112 1.17 2.44 11.18
N LEU A 113 1.60 3.26 12.13
CA LEU A 113 2.37 4.48 11.88
C LEU A 113 3.85 4.25 12.19
N HIS A 114 4.70 4.50 11.19
CA HIS A 114 6.15 4.36 11.31
C HIS A 114 6.84 5.73 11.28
N HIS A 115 8.01 5.82 11.92
CA HIS A 115 8.79 7.07 12.09
C HIS A 115 7.98 8.25 12.61
N ILE A 116 7.37 8.05 13.78
CA ILE A 116 6.73 9.15 14.47
C ILE A 116 7.85 10.05 15.01
N GLU A 117 8.15 11.12 14.28
CA GLU A 117 9.02 12.19 14.76
C GLU A 117 8.36 12.87 15.96
N ARG A 118 9.18 13.39 16.89
CA ARG A 118 8.69 13.98 18.15
C ARG A 118 7.64 15.06 17.91
N ASP A 119 7.83 15.89 16.91
CA ASP A 119 6.93 17.01 16.63
C ASP A 119 5.60 16.52 16.04
N ILE A 120 5.63 15.44 15.26
CA ILE A 120 4.41 14.80 14.75
C ILE A 120 3.70 14.02 15.86
N ALA A 121 4.44 13.34 16.75
CA ALA A 121 3.87 12.71 17.93
C ALA A 121 3.09 13.71 18.77
N LEU A 122 3.69 14.88 19.03
CA LEU A 122 3.02 15.94 19.77
C LEU A 122 1.73 16.35 19.09
N ARG A 123 1.74 16.64 17.78
CA ARG A 123 0.52 16.96 17.01
C ARG A 123 -0.55 15.88 17.10
N ILE A 124 -0.17 14.61 16.95
CA ILE A 124 -1.08 13.46 17.06
C ILE A 124 -1.76 13.41 18.43
N PHE A 125 -1.03 13.70 19.51
CA PHE A 125 -1.55 13.62 20.88
C PHE A 125 -2.18 14.92 21.40
N THR A 126 -1.97 16.06 20.73
CA THR A 126 -2.48 17.37 21.17
C THR A 126 -3.59 17.92 20.29
N ASP A 127 -3.65 17.56 19.01
CA ASP A 127 -4.68 18.06 18.09
C ASP A 127 -5.91 17.13 18.06
N GLU A 128 -7.11 17.72 18.01
CA GLU A 128 -8.38 17.01 17.78
C GLU A 128 -8.43 16.30 16.40
N TRP A 129 -7.44 16.56 15.53
CA TRP A 129 -7.27 15.97 14.19
C TRP A 129 -7.23 14.44 14.17
N PHE A 130 -6.67 13.81 15.21
CA PHE A 130 -6.66 12.35 15.29
C PHE A 130 -8.07 11.78 15.39
N PHE A 131 -9.01 12.52 16.00
CA PHE A 131 -10.40 12.12 16.02
C PHE A 131 -11.07 12.31 14.66
N ASP A 132 -10.80 13.37 13.90
CA ASP A 132 -11.46 13.56 12.60
C ASP A 132 -11.00 12.57 11.52
N VAL A 133 -9.70 12.22 11.49
CA VAL A 133 -9.17 11.24 10.54
C VAL A 133 -9.58 9.81 10.90
N PHE A 134 -9.68 9.47 12.20
CA PHE A 134 -10.13 8.15 12.64
C PHE A 134 -11.62 8.04 12.96
N SER A 135 -12.38 9.14 12.84
CA SER A 135 -13.84 9.13 12.77
C SER A 135 -14.27 8.65 11.38
N PHE A 136 -13.77 7.48 10.97
CA PHE A 136 -14.21 6.81 9.77
C PHE A 136 -15.69 6.42 9.95
N ASN A 137 -16.53 7.22 9.28
CA ASN A 137 -17.94 7.02 8.93
C ASN A 137 -18.63 5.81 9.58
N HIS A 138 -19.45 6.11 10.58
CA HIS A 138 -20.44 5.20 11.11
C HIS A 138 -21.70 5.14 10.23
#